data_AF-A0AAW2BJT6-F1
#
_entry.id   AF-A0AAW2BJT6-F1
#
_cell.length_a   1.000
_cell.length_b   1.000
_cell.length_c   1.000
_cell.angle_alpha   90.00
_cell.angle_beta   90.00
_cell.angle_gamma   90.00
#
_symmetry.space_group_name_H-M   'P 1'
#
loop_
_entity.id
_entity.type
_entity.pdbx_description
1 polymer ?
#
loop_
_entity_poly.entity_id
_entity_poly.type
_entity_poly.pdbx_seq_one_letter_code
_entity_poly.pdbx_strand_id
1 'polypeptide(L)'
;MFDQERENDKSAEDFYTLSGTTVKFQQFDVPIEGLPLLERILSKHPNFMSKCTYGNAMRKEMFKSLVAVLLDIECTPIKRLNLHKVLEWKDVLSELQSMRFYVGFILDWLKTTATSCIIRDGEMKLAELTMKIADLEKEIAAKDARIGHLVQLDPGGFVLLYEHYLDLLLTSYCATLEA
;
A
#
# COMPACT_ATOMS: atom_id res chain seq x y z
N MET A 1 -7.32 -0.61 9.82
CA MET A 1 -6.43 -1.29 8.85
C MET A 1 -5.05 -1.54 9.43
N PHE A 2 -4.35 -0.51 9.97
CA PHE A 2 -3.09 -0.73 10.69
C PHE A 2 -3.31 -1.37 12.08
N ASP A 3 -4.35 -0.93 12.80
CA ASP A 3 -4.71 -1.47 14.12
C ASP A 3 -5.42 -2.84 14.08
N GLN A 4 -5.54 -3.46 12.89
CA GLN A 4 -6.12 -4.79 12.79
C GLN A 4 -5.06 -5.83 13.14
N GLU A 5 -5.36 -6.69 14.11
CA GLU A 5 -4.52 -7.83 14.45
C GLU A 5 -4.60 -8.89 13.35
N ARG A 6 -3.44 -9.39 12.94
CA ARG A 6 -3.28 -10.51 12.01
C ARG A 6 -2.21 -11.41 12.57
N GLU A 7 -2.36 -12.70 12.30
CA GLU A 7 -1.32 -13.67 12.59
C GLU A 7 -0.15 -13.44 11.65
N ASN A 8 1.07 -13.47 12.19
CA ASN A 8 2.28 -13.41 11.38
C ASN A 8 2.51 -14.79 10.74
N ASP A 9 2.42 -14.85 9.42
CA ASP A 9 2.73 -16.05 8.62
C ASP A 9 4.15 -16.03 8.05
N LYS A 10 4.93 -14.98 8.33
CA LYS A 10 6.27 -14.75 7.77
C LYS A 10 7.37 -15.20 8.72
N SER A 11 8.42 -15.76 8.13
CA SER A 11 9.68 -16.06 8.83
C SER A 11 10.72 -14.96 8.57
N ALA A 12 11.86 -15.02 9.28
CA ALA A 12 12.94 -14.05 9.11
C ALA A 12 13.47 -14.00 7.66
N GLU A 13 13.47 -15.15 6.98
CA GLU A 13 13.94 -15.31 5.61
C GLU A 13 13.10 -14.56 4.58
N ASP A 14 11.83 -14.25 4.89
CA ASP A 14 10.94 -13.47 4.02
C ASP A 14 11.32 -11.98 3.96
N PHE A 15 12.10 -11.50 4.94
CA PHE A 15 12.48 -10.08 5.06
C PHE A 15 13.92 -9.83 4.62
N TYR A 16 14.87 -10.59 5.18
CA TYR A 16 16.28 -10.41 4.90
C TYR A 16 17.04 -11.73 5.00
N THR A 17 17.86 -12.01 4.00
CA THR A 17 18.71 -13.21 3.98
C THR A 17 19.92 -13.02 4.90
N LEU A 18 19.84 -13.55 6.12
CA LEU A 18 20.92 -13.54 7.09
C LEU A 18 22.03 -14.51 6.68
N SER A 19 23.30 -14.17 6.92
CA SER A 19 24.45 -15.04 6.59
C SER A 19 24.55 -16.32 7.43
N GLY A 20 23.77 -16.41 8.51
CA GLY A 20 23.87 -17.46 9.53
C GLY A 20 25.01 -17.23 10.54
N THR A 21 25.87 -16.23 10.32
CA THR A 21 26.93 -15.87 11.26
C THR A 21 26.34 -15.14 12.46
N THR A 22 26.67 -15.58 13.67
CA THR A 22 26.17 -14.97 14.91
C THR A 22 27.26 -14.40 15.79
N VAL A 23 26.92 -13.34 16.53
CA VAL A 23 27.77 -12.69 17.53
C VAL A 23 27.03 -12.59 18.85
N LYS A 24 27.76 -12.47 19.96
CA LYS A 24 27.17 -12.22 21.28
C LYS A 24 26.70 -10.78 21.37
N PHE A 25 25.40 -10.61 21.60
CA PHE A 25 24.79 -9.36 22.03
C PHE A 25 24.20 -9.57 23.43
N GLN A 26 24.79 -8.92 24.42
CA GLN A 26 24.57 -9.21 25.84
C GLN A 26 24.84 -10.70 26.14
N GLN A 27 23.79 -11.50 26.37
CA GLN A 27 23.88 -12.93 26.67
C GLN A 27 23.36 -13.82 25.52
N PHE A 28 22.97 -13.22 24.40
CA PHE A 28 22.27 -13.89 23.30
C PHE A 28 23.12 -13.95 22.03
N ASP A 29 23.00 -15.05 21.30
CA ASP A 29 23.53 -15.15 19.94
C ASP A 29 22.55 -14.47 18.97
N VAL A 30 23.03 -13.44 18.28
CA VAL A 30 22.25 -12.67 17.30
C VAL A 30 22.97 -12.64 15.94
N PRO A 31 22.26 -12.47 14.82
CA PRO A 31 22.92 -12.30 13.53
C PRO A 31 23.85 -11.08 13.53
N ILE A 32 25.07 -11.24 13.00
CA ILE A 32 26.12 -10.22 13.05
C ILE A 32 25.74 -8.93 12.32
N GLU A 33 24.95 -9.05 11.24
CA GLU A 33 24.48 -7.94 10.41
C GLU A 33 23.58 -6.98 11.19
N GLY A 34 22.86 -7.50 12.18
CA GLY A 34 21.96 -6.72 13.03
C GLY A 34 22.62 -6.06 14.22
N LEU A 35 23.88 -6.39 14.54
CA LEU A 35 24.53 -5.91 15.76
C LEU A 35 24.51 -4.37 15.87
N PRO A 36 24.87 -3.59 14.83
CA PRO A 36 24.84 -2.13 14.92
C PRO A 36 23.44 -1.55 15.17
N LEU A 37 22.40 -2.21 14.64
CA LEU A 37 21.01 -1.80 14.81
C LEU A 37 20.52 -2.11 16.23
N LEU A 38 20.87 -3.28 16.76
CA LEU A 38 20.54 -3.68 18.12
C LEU A 38 21.26 -2.80 19.16
N GLU A 39 22.52 -2.45 18.93
CA GLU A 39 23.26 -1.51 19.78
C GLU A 39 22.62 -0.11 19.77
N ARG A 40 22.19 0.37 18.60
CA ARG A 40 21.47 1.64 18.47
C ARG A 40 20.14 1.60 19.23
N ILE A 41 19.39 0.50 19.14
CA ILE A 41 18.16 0.33 19.93
C ILE A 41 18.48 0.32 21.41
N LEU A 42 19.47 -0.45 21.84
CA LEU A 42 19.85 -0.57 23.25
C LEU A 42 20.25 0.80 23.84
N SER A 43 20.95 1.63 23.07
CA SER A 43 21.35 2.97 23.51
C SER A 43 20.15 3.90 23.81
N LYS A 44 19.04 3.75 23.07
CA LYS A 44 17.82 4.57 23.23
C LYS A 44 16.77 3.90 24.13
N HIS A 45 16.78 2.58 24.17
CA HIS A 45 15.81 1.73 24.86
C HIS A 45 16.56 0.63 25.64
N PRO A 46 17.27 0.96 26.73
CA PRO A 46 18.15 0.02 27.45
C PRO A 46 17.45 -1.24 27.97
N ASN A 47 16.15 -1.11 28.26
CA ASN A 47 15.35 -2.16 28.87
C ASN A 47 14.43 -2.88 27.87
N PHE A 48 14.71 -2.80 26.56
CA PHE A 48 13.75 -3.27 25.56
C PHE A 48 13.44 -4.78 25.62
N MET A 49 14.29 -5.54 26.34
CA MET A 49 14.18 -6.98 26.54
C MET A 49 13.83 -7.40 27.98
N SER A 50 13.73 -6.45 28.91
CA SER A 50 13.67 -6.72 30.36
C SER A 50 12.48 -7.58 30.79
N LYS A 51 11.39 -7.60 30.00
CA LYS A 51 10.14 -8.32 30.30
C LYS A 51 10.01 -9.66 29.55
N CYS A 52 10.98 -10.02 28.71
CA CYS A 52 10.95 -11.26 27.93
C CYS A 52 11.44 -12.44 28.78
N THR A 53 10.53 -13.34 29.15
CA THR A 53 10.79 -14.50 30.01
C THR A 53 11.11 -15.79 29.25
N TYR A 54 11.18 -15.74 27.93
CA TYR A 54 11.44 -16.91 27.09
C TYR A 54 12.89 -17.42 27.21
N GLY A 55 13.08 -18.72 26.99
CA GLY A 55 14.40 -19.36 27.00
C GLY A 55 15.30 -18.93 25.83
N ASN A 56 16.58 -19.28 25.91
CA ASN A 56 17.60 -18.85 24.93
C ASN A 56 17.30 -19.27 23.49
N ALA A 57 16.78 -20.48 23.27
CA ALA A 57 16.45 -20.97 21.94
C ALA A 57 15.37 -20.11 21.27
N MET A 58 14.29 -19.79 22.00
CA MET A 58 13.21 -18.97 21.47
C MET A 58 13.66 -17.51 21.28
N ARG A 59 14.41 -16.95 22.22
CA ARG A 59 14.97 -15.58 22.08
C ARG A 59 15.89 -15.45 20.87
N LYS A 60 16.64 -16.49 20.51
CA LYS A 60 17.45 -16.52 19.29
C LYS A 60 16.59 -16.34 18.04
N GLU A 61 15.48 -17.06 17.93
CA GLU A 61 14.56 -16.92 16.79
C GLU A 61 13.84 -15.55 16.77
N MET A 62 13.49 -15.03 17.94
CA MET A 62 12.95 -13.66 18.06
C MET A 62 13.97 -12.60 17.60
N PHE A 63 15.25 -12.74 17.97
CA PHE A 63 16.31 -11.84 17.51
C PHE A 63 16.56 -11.94 16.02
N LYS A 64 16.53 -13.14 15.44
CA LYS A 64 16.61 -13.31 13.98
C LYS A 64 15.49 -12.56 13.28
N SER A 65 14.26 -12.71 13.75
CA SER A 65 13.08 -12.04 13.18
C SER A 65 13.18 -10.52 13.31
N LEU A 66 13.55 -10.03 14.50
CA LEU A 66 13.77 -8.60 14.74
C LEU A 66 14.86 -8.04 13.82
N VAL A 67 16.01 -8.70 13.74
CA VAL A 67 17.13 -8.25 12.90
C VAL A 67 16.76 -8.26 11.43
N ALA A 68 16.10 -9.32 10.94
CA ALA A 68 15.69 -9.41 9.56
C ALA A 68 14.73 -8.27 9.17
N VAL A 69 13.73 -7.98 10.02
CA VAL A 69 12.81 -6.85 9.80
C VAL A 69 13.55 -5.50 9.86
N LEU A 70 14.45 -5.30 10.82
CA LEU A 70 15.21 -4.04 10.92
C LEU A 70 16.10 -3.81 9.70
N LEU A 71 16.76 -4.85 9.20
CA LEU A 71 17.58 -4.77 8.00
C LEU A 71 16.74 -4.54 6.75
N ASP A 72 15.60 -5.20 6.63
CA ASP A 72 14.67 -5.00 5.52
C ASP A 72 14.07 -3.59 5.51
N ILE A 73 13.80 -3.00 6.70
CA ILE A 73 13.45 -1.58 6.85
C ILE A 73 14.59 -0.69 6.35
N GLU A 74 15.84 -0.94 6.76
CA GLU A 74 17.00 -0.12 6.38
C GLU A 74 17.32 -0.25 4.87
N CYS A 75 17.08 -1.42 4.30
CA CYS A 75 17.36 -1.73 2.90
C CYS A 75 16.20 -1.42 1.93
N THR A 76 14.99 -1.14 2.43
CA THR A 76 13.85 -0.82 1.57
C THR A 76 13.88 0.66 1.15
N PRO A 77 14.13 0.97 -0.13
CA PRO A 77 14.14 2.35 -0.59
C PRO A 77 12.71 2.93 -0.59
N ILE A 78 12.59 4.24 -0.35
CA ILE A 78 11.31 4.97 -0.31
C ILE A 78 10.44 4.70 -1.56
N LYS A 79 11.07 4.52 -2.72
CA LYS A 79 10.38 4.20 -3.99
C LYS A 79 9.68 2.83 -3.99
N ARG A 80 10.20 1.85 -3.23
CA ARG A 80 9.62 0.51 -3.08
C ARG A 80 8.78 0.37 -1.83
N LEU A 81 8.91 1.29 -0.88
CA LEU A 81 8.11 1.35 0.32
C LEU A 81 6.63 1.54 -0.04
N ASN A 82 5.78 0.60 0.33
CA ASN A 82 4.35 0.67 0.15
C ASN A 82 3.64 0.17 1.42
N LEU A 83 2.32 0.34 1.45
CA LEU A 83 1.53 -0.05 2.60
C LEU A 83 1.62 -1.54 2.92
N HIS A 84 1.65 -2.41 1.90
CA HIS A 84 1.76 -3.86 2.10
C HIS A 84 3.02 -4.21 2.88
N LYS A 85 4.16 -3.69 2.45
CA LYS A 85 5.46 -3.93 3.10
C LYS A 85 5.49 -3.45 4.55
N VAL A 86 4.89 -2.28 4.82
CA VAL A 86 4.77 -1.73 6.18
C VAL A 86 3.93 -2.63 7.08
N LEU A 87 2.87 -3.24 6.54
CA LEU A 87 2.01 -4.16 7.29
C LEU A 87 2.73 -5.48 7.59
N GLU A 88 3.53 -6.02 6.67
CA GLU A 88 4.35 -7.22 6.91
C GLU A 88 5.34 -7.00 8.07
N TRP A 89 6.04 -5.85 8.11
CA TRP A 89 6.91 -5.51 9.23
C TRP A 89 6.13 -5.38 10.54
N LYS A 90 4.96 -4.74 10.48
CA LYS A 90 4.10 -4.53 11.65
C LYS A 90 3.62 -5.84 12.24
N ASP A 91 3.30 -6.85 11.44
CA ASP A 91 2.78 -8.13 11.94
C ASP A 91 3.86 -8.89 12.74
N VAL A 92 5.10 -8.97 12.24
CA VAL A 92 6.24 -9.55 13.00
C VAL A 92 6.53 -8.76 14.29
N LEU A 93 6.56 -7.43 14.22
CA LEU A 93 6.84 -6.60 15.39
C LEU A 93 5.72 -6.67 16.43
N SER A 94 4.47 -6.86 16.01
CA SER A 94 3.34 -7.09 16.92
C SER A 94 3.46 -8.44 17.62
N GLU A 95 3.91 -9.48 16.92
CA GLU A 95 4.23 -10.78 17.53
C GLU A 95 5.34 -10.64 18.58
N LEU A 96 6.44 -9.96 18.25
CA LEU A 96 7.53 -9.69 19.21
C LEU A 96 7.03 -8.86 20.42
N GLN A 97 6.14 -7.90 20.19
CA GLN A 97 5.52 -7.13 21.28
C GLN A 97 4.68 -8.03 22.20
N SER A 98 3.91 -8.97 21.65
CA SER A 98 3.16 -9.97 22.43
C SER A 98 4.10 -10.84 23.28
N MET A 99 5.30 -11.09 22.77
CA MET A 99 6.40 -11.79 23.43
C MET A 99 7.20 -10.92 24.41
N ARG A 100 6.68 -9.72 24.73
CA ARG A 100 7.23 -8.77 25.70
C ARG A 100 8.53 -8.08 25.27
N PHE A 101 8.83 -8.03 23.97
CA PHE A 101 9.80 -7.07 23.45
C PHE A 101 9.17 -5.67 23.47
N TYR A 102 9.93 -4.68 23.93
CA TYR A 102 9.51 -3.29 23.89
C TYR A 102 9.80 -2.70 22.51
N VAL A 103 9.05 -3.11 21.50
CA VAL A 103 9.16 -2.60 20.11
C VAL A 103 8.05 -1.59 19.74
N GLY A 104 7.30 -1.12 20.75
CA GLY A 104 6.22 -0.14 20.55
C GLY A 104 6.67 1.12 19.82
N PHE A 105 7.90 1.58 20.09
CA PHE A 105 8.47 2.74 19.39
C PHE A 105 8.65 2.52 17.87
N ILE A 106 8.91 1.28 17.44
CA ILE A 106 9.00 0.93 16.02
C ILE A 106 7.60 0.86 15.42
N LEU A 107 6.65 0.29 16.15
CA LEU A 107 5.25 0.21 15.73
C LEU A 107 4.61 1.59 15.56
N ASP A 108 4.90 2.54 16.45
CA ASP A 108 4.45 3.93 16.35
C ASP A 108 5.03 4.62 15.10
N TRP A 109 6.31 4.37 14.80
CA TRP A 109 6.93 4.83 13.57
C TRP A 109 6.27 4.19 12.33
N LEU A 110 6.01 2.88 12.35
CA LEU A 110 5.32 2.18 11.26
C LEU A 110 3.91 2.72 11.03
N LYS A 111 3.18 3.10 12.08
CA LYS A 111 1.85 3.71 11.95
C LYS A 111 1.90 5.03 11.18
N THR A 112 2.90 5.86 11.48
CA THR A 112 3.16 7.11 10.77
C THR A 112 3.55 6.84 9.31
N THR A 113 4.42 5.87 9.09
CA THR A 113 4.87 5.46 7.75
C THR A 113 3.73 4.89 6.90
N ALA A 114 2.84 4.09 7.49
CA ALA A 114 1.65 3.56 6.83
C ALA A 114 0.73 4.68 6.36
N THR A 115 0.52 5.69 7.21
CA THR A 115 -0.29 6.88 6.88
C THR A 115 0.30 7.63 5.69
N SER A 116 1.62 7.85 5.68
CA SER A 116 2.31 8.48 4.54
C SER A 116 2.22 7.66 3.25
N CYS A 117 2.22 6.32 3.35
CA CYS A 117 2.02 5.45 2.18
C CYS A 117 0.62 5.56 1.61
N ILE A 118 -0.41 5.62 2.46
CA ILE A 118 -1.81 5.78 2.05
C ILE A 118 -2.02 7.11 1.34
N ILE A 119 -1.50 8.21 1.93
CA ILE A 119 -1.61 9.55 1.34
C ILE A 119 -0.97 9.58 -0.05
N ARG A 120 0.27 9.11 -0.16
CA ARG A 120 1.01 9.11 -1.43
C ARG A 120 0.33 8.25 -2.51
N ASP A 121 -0.20 7.09 -2.16
CA ASP A 121 -0.95 6.24 -3.09
C ASP A 121 -2.24 6.95 -3.57
N GLY A 122 -2.94 7.63 -2.65
CA GLY A 122 -4.10 8.45 -2.96
C GLY A 122 -3.77 9.60 -3.91
N GLU A 123 -2.69 10.34 -3.66
CA GLU A 123 -2.21 11.43 -4.52
C GLU A 123 -1.86 10.94 -5.93
N MET A 124 -1.21 9.79 -6.05
CA MET A 124 -0.86 9.20 -7.35
C MET A 124 -2.11 8.81 -8.15
N LYS A 125 -3.09 8.15 -7.51
CA LYS A 125 -4.36 7.81 -8.13
C LYS A 125 -5.15 9.04 -8.55
N LEU A 126 -5.17 10.08 -7.71
CA LEU A 126 -5.83 11.34 -8.02
C LEU A 126 -5.20 12.04 -9.23
N ALA A 127 -3.86 12.06 -9.31
CA ALA A 127 -3.16 12.59 -10.46
C ALA A 127 -3.48 11.80 -11.75
N GLU A 128 -3.50 10.47 -11.67
CA GLU A 128 -3.88 9.60 -12.81
C GLU A 128 -5.31 9.90 -13.30
N LEU A 129 -6.28 10.01 -12.37
CA LEU A 129 -7.66 10.33 -12.71
C LEU A 129 -7.79 11.71 -13.31
N THR A 130 -7.05 12.69 -12.80
CA THR A 130 -7.04 14.06 -13.33
C THR A 130 -6.56 14.09 -14.78
N MET A 131 -5.50 13.35 -15.11
CA MET A 131 -5.02 13.22 -16.50
C MET A 131 -6.08 12.59 -17.41
N LYS A 132 -6.72 11.50 -16.97
CA LYS A 132 -7.78 10.84 -17.75
C LYS A 132 -8.98 11.76 -18.00
N ILE A 133 -9.37 12.57 -17.02
CA ILE A 133 -10.45 13.55 -17.18
C ILE A 133 -10.06 14.58 -18.25
N ALA A 134 -8.85 15.14 -18.18
CA ALA A 134 -8.38 16.13 -19.15
C ALA A 134 -8.32 15.57 -20.59
N ASP A 135 -7.90 14.31 -20.75
CA ASP A 135 -7.89 13.64 -22.05
C ASP A 135 -9.32 13.44 -22.60
N LEU A 136 -10.26 13.01 -21.75
CA LEU A 136 -11.66 12.85 -22.14
C LEU A 136 -12.32 14.20 -22.48
N GLU A 137 -12.06 15.25 -21.72
CA GLU A 137 -12.54 16.61 -22.00
C GLU A 137 -12.06 17.10 -23.37
N LYS A 138 -10.80 16.83 -23.72
CA LYS A 138 -10.24 17.14 -25.04
C LYS A 138 -10.90 16.34 -26.15
N GLU A 139 -11.19 15.06 -25.93
CA GLU A 139 -11.90 14.23 -26.91
C GLU A 139 -13.34 14.71 -27.13
N ILE A 140 -14.05 15.09 -26.06
CA ILE A 140 -15.40 15.66 -26.14
C ILE A 140 -15.37 16.95 -26.97
N ALA A 141 -14.48 17.88 -26.64
CA ALA A 141 -14.35 19.14 -27.37
C ALA A 141 -14.04 18.92 -28.88
N ALA A 142 -13.21 17.93 -29.21
CA ALA A 142 -12.91 17.58 -30.59
C ALA A 142 -14.12 16.97 -31.33
N LYS A 143 -14.92 16.14 -30.65
CA LYS A 143 -16.16 15.58 -31.22
C LYS A 143 -17.22 16.67 -31.40
N ASP A 144 -17.39 17.57 -30.44
CA ASP A 144 -18.33 18.69 -30.52
C ASP A 144 -17.99 19.62 -31.69
N ALA A 145 -16.70 19.93 -31.89
CA ALA A 145 -16.26 20.71 -33.04
C ALA A 145 -16.57 20.01 -34.39
N ARG A 146 -16.42 18.69 -34.46
CA ARG A 146 -16.76 17.91 -35.66
C ARG A 146 -18.27 17.90 -35.91
N ILE A 147 -19.08 17.74 -34.88
CA ILE A 147 -20.54 17.81 -34.98
C ILE A 147 -20.95 19.21 -35.47
N GLY A 148 -20.40 20.27 -34.86
CA GLY A 148 -20.67 21.65 -35.28
C GLY A 148 -20.35 21.90 -36.76
N HIS A 149 -19.23 21.36 -37.25
CA HIS A 149 -18.87 21.45 -38.67
C HIS A 149 -19.84 20.67 -39.58
N LEU A 150 -20.25 19.46 -39.20
CA LEU A 150 -21.21 18.66 -39.98
C LEU A 150 -22.58 19.34 -40.07
N VAL A 151 -23.06 19.91 -38.96
CA VAL A 151 -24.33 20.65 -38.92
C VAL A 151 -24.29 21.90 -39.81
N GLN A 152 -23.13 22.56 -39.93
CA GLN A 152 -22.95 23.69 -40.85
C GLN A 152 -22.97 23.29 -42.32
N LEU A 153 -22.51 22.07 -42.66
CA LEU A 153 -22.44 21.59 -44.04
C LEU A 153 -23.79 21.08 -44.58
N ASP A 154 -24.64 20.53 -43.73
CA ASP A 154 -26.00 20.09 -44.10
C ASP A 154 -27.01 20.32 -42.97
N PRO A 155 -27.50 21.56 -42.81
CA PRO A 155 -28.50 21.89 -41.79
C PRO A 155 -29.84 21.18 -42.00
N GLY A 156 -30.19 20.84 -43.25
CA GLY A 156 -31.48 20.25 -43.62
C GLY A 156 -31.55 18.75 -43.42
N GLY A 157 -30.46 18.02 -43.71
CA GLY A 157 -30.39 16.57 -43.54
C GLY A 157 -30.40 16.12 -42.07
N PHE A 158 -29.82 16.92 -41.16
CA PHE A 158 -29.79 16.59 -39.73
C PHE A 158 -31.16 16.72 -39.05
N VAL A 159 -31.97 17.71 -39.45
CA VAL A 159 -33.34 17.89 -38.95
C VAL A 159 -34.23 16.73 -39.40
N LEU A 160 -34.13 16.31 -40.66
CA LEU A 160 -34.91 15.19 -41.20
C LEU A 160 -34.56 13.85 -40.55
N LEU A 161 -33.27 13.62 -40.21
CA LEU A 161 -32.85 12.42 -39.48
C LEU A 161 -33.37 12.40 -38.03
N TYR A 162 -33.38 13.56 -37.37
CA TYR A 162 -33.87 13.67 -35.98
C TYR A 162 -35.39 13.49 -35.91
N GLU A 163 -36.15 14.10 -36.84
CA GLU A 163 -37.59 13.90 -36.94
C GLU A 163 -37.94 12.44 -37.30
N HIS A 164 -37.21 11.83 -38.24
CA HIS A 164 -37.43 10.43 -38.57
C HIS A 164 -37.13 9.49 -37.39
N TYR A 165 -36.10 9.78 -36.58
CA TYR A 165 -35.75 8.98 -35.40
C TYR A 165 -36.80 9.13 -34.28
N LEU A 166 -37.34 10.33 -34.08
CA LEU A 166 -38.45 10.58 -33.16
C LEU A 166 -39.73 9.88 -33.60
N ASP A 167 -40.05 9.89 -34.89
CA ASP A 167 -41.21 9.16 -35.44
C ASP A 167 -41.06 7.65 -35.24
N LEU A 168 -39.87 7.09 -35.45
CA LEU A 168 -39.60 5.67 -35.20
C LEU A 168 -39.76 5.31 -33.72
N LEU A 169 -39.28 6.16 -32.81
CA LEU A 169 -39.43 5.97 -31.36
C LEU A 169 -40.90 6.08 -30.93
N LEU A 170 -41.64 7.07 -31.44
CA LEU A 170 -43.07 7.25 -31.17
C LEU A 170 -43.90 6.08 -31.72
N THR A 171 -43.61 5.62 -32.93
CA THR A 171 -44.31 4.48 -33.54
C THR A 171 -44.06 3.20 -32.75
N SER A 172 -42.82 2.97 -32.31
CA SER A 172 -42.44 1.85 -31.45
C SER A 172 -43.14 1.90 -30.08
N TYR A 173 -43.19 3.08 -29.46
CA TYR A 173 -43.84 3.30 -28.17
C TYR A 173 -45.37 3.13 -28.24
N CYS A 174 -46.02 3.63 -29.29
CA CYS A 174 -47.45 3.41 -29.52
C CYS A 174 -47.76 1.92 -29.75
N ALA A 175 -46.94 1.21 -30.53
CA ALA A 175 -47.12 -0.23 -30.75
C ALA A 175 -46.94 -1.07 -29.47
N THR A 176 -46.25 -0.56 -28.45
CA THR A 176 -46.11 -1.24 -27.15
C THR A 176 -47.24 -0.92 -26.16
N LEU A 177 -48.02 0.13 -26.38
CA LEU A 177 -49.17 0.51 -25.55
C LEU A 177 -50.49 -0.13 -26.01
N GLU A 178 -50.55 -0.61 -27.24
CA GLU A 178 -51.72 -1.29 -27.84
C GLU A 178 -51.67 -2.83 -27.71
N ALA A 179 -50.64 -3.38 -27.06
CA ALA A 179 -50.47 -4.81 -26.78
C ALA A 179 -50.77 -5.16 -25.32
#